data_AF-A0A1B4XZB2-F1
#
_entry.id   AF-A0A1B4XZB2-F1
#
_cell.length_a   1.000
_cell.length_b   1.000
_cell.length_c   1.000
_cell.angle_alpha   90.00
_cell.angle_beta   90.00
_cell.angle_gamma   90.00
#
_symmetry.space_group_name_H-M   'P 1'
#
loop_
_entity.id
_entity.type
_entity.pdbx_description
1 polymer ?
#
loop_
_entity_poly.entity_id
_entity_poly.type
_entity_poly.pdbx_seq_one_letter_code
_entity_poly.pdbx_strand_id
1 'polypeptide(L)'
;MTKRAATTAVVMMFLALVGCAPKQSNSNPPSTPSQLPPNEVSGIDIPPGRIDEAVTKVDGLVAELMKSTGIPGMAVAIVHGGKTLYAKGFGVRDVSKGDGQDNKVDTDTVFQLASMSKPIGATVVAHEVSTNVVSWDTPVVSKLPEFALSDPYVTDHATIADLYSHRSGLPDHAGDALEDLGYDTTQVLERLKYLPLDPFRISYAYTNFGVTAAADAVATAAGKAWPDLSEEVLYRPLGMTSTSSRFADFLARPNHAVNHIKVGDRWEARFQRDPDAQTPAGGVSSSLNDMAHWLTMVLANGEYNGQQIVSPEALLPAITPQVISSAARSPKARAGFYGHGFTVSVSSAGRTQYGHSGAFGLGAATNFVVLPSEDVAIVALTNAAPYGIPEALTAQFMDLVQYGEVREDWTNLYRQQMSPINTPEGSLVGKQPPVNPEPARPPSDYVGVYANDYWGPATVTEHDGQLQLSMGPKNQTFDLTHWDGDTFTFPLSTENALPGSISKATFAGDTLNLEYFDSNKLGTFTR
;
A
#
# COMPACT_ATOMS: atom_id res chain seq x y z
N MET A 1 -50.46 28.47 -82.82
CA MET A 1 -51.72 27.77 -82.46
C MET A 1 -51.61 27.31 -81.00
N THR A 2 -52.71 27.40 -80.22
CA THR A 2 -53.04 26.65 -78.97
C THR A 2 -51.95 26.25 -77.93
N LYS A 3 -52.11 26.44 -76.61
CA LYS A 3 -53.05 27.22 -75.76
C LYS A 3 -52.66 26.96 -74.27
N ARG A 4 -52.52 28.00 -73.42
CA ARG A 4 -52.80 28.05 -71.94
C ARG A 4 -52.14 26.97 -71.01
N ALA A 5 -51.89 27.14 -69.71
CA ALA A 5 -51.78 28.21 -68.71
C ALA A 5 -50.95 27.58 -67.54
N ALA A 6 -50.76 28.12 -66.32
CA ALA A 6 -51.29 29.27 -65.60
C ALA A 6 -50.25 29.79 -64.56
N THR A 7 -50.66 30.73 -63.70
CA THR A 7 -49.83 31.35 -62.65
C THR A 7 -50.12 30.74 -61.26
N THR A 8 -49.09 30.54 -60.43
CA THR A 8 -49.25 30.44 -58.97
C THR A 8 -48.07 31.11 -58.25
N ALA A 9 -48.36 32.07 -57.38
CA ALA A 9 -47.38 32.66 -56.47
C ALA A 9 -47.42 31.92 -55.12
N VAL A 10 -46.28 31.74 -54.46
CA VAL A 10 -46.20 31.16 -53.11
C VAL A 10 -45.38 32.07 -52.19
N VAL A 11 -45.90 32.24 -50.99
CA VAL A 11 -45.41 33.14 -49.94
C VAL A 11 -44.14 32.59 -49.28
N MET A 12 -43.11 33.41 -49.09
CA MET A 12 -41.99 33.08 -48.20
C MET A 12 -42.41 33.23 -46.73
N MET A 13 -42.25 32.15 -45.97
CA MET A 13 -42.52 32.12 -44.53
C MET A 13 -41.18 32.03 -43.79
N PHE A 14 -40.81 33.09 -43.06
CA PHE A 14 -39.62 33.08 -42.20
C PHE A 14 -39.91 32.29 -40.91
N LEU A 15 -39.22 31.17 -40.70
CA LEU A 15 -39.14 30.52 -39.40
C LEU A 15 -37.90 31.04 -38.64
N ALA A 16 -38.12 31.58 -37.44
CA ALA A 16 -37.04 31.90 -36.51
C ALA A 16 -36.66 30.64 -35.71
N LEU A 17 -35.50 30.06 -36.01
CA LEU A 17 -34.89 29.00 -35.20
C LEU A 17 -33.99 29.65 -34.13
N VAL A 18 -34.47 29.68 -32.89
CA VAL A 18 -33.63 30.04 -31.73
C VAL A 18 -32.77 28.82 -31.39
N GLY A 19 -31.52 28.81 -31.88
CA GLY A 19 -30.55 27.79 -31.55
C GLY A 19 -29.98 28.00 -30.15
N CYS A 20 -30.28 27.09 -29.21
CA CYS A 20 -29.52 26.98 -27.97
C CYS A 20 -28.13 26.40 -28.26
N ALA A 21 -27.15 27.28 -28.49
CA ALA A 21 -25.75 26.89 -28.51
C ALA A 21 -25.27 26.57 -27.08
N PRO A 22 -24.51 25.48 -26.85
CA PRO A 22 -23.86 25.27 -25.56
C PRO A 22 -22.82 26.38 -25.32
N LYS A 23 -22.72 26.88 -24.09
CA LYS A 23 -21.67 27.81 -23.69
C LYS A 23 -20.30 27.12 -23.81
N GLN A 24 -19.59 27.37 -24.90
CA GLN A 24 -18.14 27.20 -24.90
C GLN A 24 -17.56 28.19 -23.89
N SER A 25 -17.02 27.69 -22.78
CA SER A 25 -16.18 28.49 -21.90
C SER A 25 -14.85 28.73 -22.58
N ASN A 26 -14.77 29.77 -23.40
CA ASN A 26 -13.50 30.30 -23.89
C ASN A 26 -12.77 30.93 -22.69
N SER A 27 -12.03 30.11 -21.94
CA SER A 27 -10.94 30.61 -21.09
C SER A 27 -9.88 31.19 -22.02
N ASN A 28 -9.88 32.52 -22.15
CA ASN A 28 -8.74 33.21 -22.73
C ASN A 28 -7.51 32.87 -21.88
N PRO A 29 -6.33 32.60 -22.48
CA PRO A 29 -5.12 32.38 -21.72
C PRO A 29 -4.84 33.60 -20.82
N PRO A 30 -4.32 33.40 -19.60
CA PRO A 30 -4.06 34.49 -18.67
C PRO A 30 -3.16 35.55 -19.30
N SER A 31 -3.64 36.79 -19.29
CA SER A 31 -3.00 37.93 -19.96
C SER A 31 -1.72 38.44 -19.28
N THR A 32 -1.34 37.84 -18.16
CA THR A 32 -0.23 38.25 -17.31
C THR A 32 0.70 37.06 -17.10
N PRO A 33 2.03 37.20 -17.29
CA PRO A 33 2.98 36.14 -16.97
C PRO A 33 2.87 35.69 -15.50
N SER A 34 2.92 34.38 -15.28
CA SER A 34 2.95 33.79 -13.93
C SER A 34 4.11 34.34 -13.12
N GLN A 35 3.88 34.51 -11.81
CA GLN A 35 4.92 34.86 -10.83
C GLN A 35 5.47 33.61 -10.11
N LEU A 36 4.88 32.43 -10.34
CA LEU A 36 5.36 31.16 -9.81
C LEU A 36 6.51 30.58 -10.65
N PRO A 37 7.42 29.81 -10.04
CA PRO A 37 8.42 29.03 -10.77
C PRO A 37 7.78 28.17 -11.88
N PRO A 38 8.37 28.06 -13.09
CA PRO A 38 7.77 27.31 -14.19
C PRO A 38 7.49 25.83 -13.90
N ASN A 39 8.21 25.22 -12.96
CA ASN A 39 8.01 23.85 -12.48
C ASN A 39 6.86 23.68 -11.48
N GLU A 40 6.22 24.77 -11.04
CA GLU A 40 5.06 24.79 -10.15
C GLU A 40 3.77 25.22 -10.88
N VAL A 41 3.89 25.65 -12.15
CA VAL A 41 2.76 26.08 -12.97
C VAL A 41 2.09 24.87 -13.65
N SER A 42 0.82 24.64 -13.32
CA SER A 42 -0.04 23.69 -14.04
C SER A 42 -0.37 24.18 -15.46
N GLY A 43 -0.49 23.24 -16.41
CA GLY A 43 -1.01 23.56 -17.75
C GLY A 43 -2.54 23.68 -17.82
N ILE A 44 -3.23 23.39 -16.71
CA ILE A 44 -4.69 23.40 -16.59
C ILE A 44 -5.08 24.13 -15.29
N ASP A 45 -5.86 25.20 -15.42
CA ASP A 45 -6.42 25.97 -14.31
C ASP A 45 -7.54 25.18 -13.61
N ILE A 46 -7.60 25.30 -12.28
CA ILE A 46 -8.72 24.80 -11.49
C ILE A 46 -9.58 26.01 -11.10
N PRO A 47 -10.86 26.07 -11.51
CA PRO A 47 -11.70 27.23 -11.24
C PRO A 47 -12.10 27.30 -9.75
N PRO A 48 -12.30 28.50 -9.18
CA PRO A 48 -12.77 28.66 -7.81
C PRO A 48 -14.06 27.87 -7.53
N GLY A 49 -14.12 27.21 -6.36
CA GLY A 49 -15.23 26.36 -5.95
C GLY A 49 -15.18 24.92 -6.49
N ARG A 50 -14.24 24.56 -7.37
CA ARG A 50 -14.15 23.21 -7.94
C ARG A 50 -13.90 22.10 -6.89
N ILE A 51 -13.18 22.42 -5.82
CA ILE A 51 -12.98 21.49 -4.69
C ILE A 51 -14.30 21.24 -3.95
N ASP A 52 -15.08 22.30 -3.65
CA ASP A 52 -16.41 22.18 -3.05
C ASP A 52 -17.36 21.38 -3.95
N GLU A 53 -17.37 21.66 -5.27
CA GLU A 53 -18.13 20.91 -6.27
C GLU A 53 -17.77 19.41 -6.23
N ALA A 54 -16.48 19.07 -6.17
CA ALA A 54 -15.99 17.69 -6.09
C ALA A 54 -16.42 17.01 -4.77
N VAL A 55 -16.33 17.71 -3.63
CA VAL A 55 -16.78 17.21 -2.32
C VAL A 55 -18.26 16.80 -2.36
N THR A 56 -19.13 17.56 -3.06
CA THR A 56 -20.56 17.18 -3.19
C THR A 56 -20.81 15.85 -3.91
N LYS A 57 -19.83 15.29 -4.63
CA LYS A 57 -19.96 14.03 -5.39
C LYS A 57 -19.52 12.80 -4.61
N VAL A 58 -18.76 12.96 -3.53
CA VAL A 58 -18.08 11.86 -2.82
C VAL A 58 -19.05 10.79 -2.35
N ASP A 59 -20.18 11.18 -1.74
CA ASP A 59 -21.26 10.27 -1.32
C ASP A 59 -21.75 9.36 -2.47
N GLY A 60 -21.83 9.89 -3.69
CA GLY A 60 -22.23 9.15 -4.89
C GLY A 60 -21.15 8.18 -5.37
N LEU A 61 -19.89 8.62 -5.41
CA LEU A 61 -18.75 7.77 -5.79
C LEU A 61 -18.60 6.59 -4.82
N VAL A 62 -18.66 6.84 -3.51
CA VAL A 62 -18.60 5.80 -2.48
C VAL A 62 -19.76 4.82 -2.63
N ALA A 63 -20.99 5.31 -2.81
CA ALA A 63 -22.16 4.45 -2.99
C ALA A 63 -22.05 3.56 -4.25
N GLU A 64 -21.50 4.07 -5.35
CA GLU A 64 -21.28 3.29 -6.57
C GLU A 64 -20.16 2.24 -6.42
N LEU A 65 -19.04 2.61 -5.80
CA LEU A 65 -17.92 1.70 -5.52
C LEU A 65 -18.35 0.58 -4.57
N MET A 66 -19.01 0.90 -3.45
CA MET A 66 -19.52 -0.10 -2.51
C MET A 66 -20.57 -1.00 -3.16
N LYS A 67 -21.50 -0.46 -3.96
CA LYS A 67 -22.53 -1.25 -4.66
C LYS A 67 -21.94 -2.19 -5.71
N SER A 68 -20.92 -1.75 -6.45
CA SER A 68 -20.32 -2.52 -7.55
C SER A 68 -19.33 -3.60 -7.07
N THR A 69 -18.78 -3.47 -5.87
CA THR A 69 -17.73 -4.36 -5.34
C THR A 69 -18.15 -5.14 -4.08
N GLY A 70 -19.20 -4.68 -3.40
CA GLY A 70 -19.74 -5.28 -2.19
C GLY A 70 -18.89 -5.09 -0.94
N ILE A 71 -17.86 -4.24 -0.96
CA ILE A 71 -16.95 -4.07 0.20
C ILE A 71 -17.72 -3.74 1.49
N PRO A 72 -17.33 -4.30 2.66
CA PRO A 72 -18.13 -4.17 3.88
C PRO A 72 -18.23 -2.76 4.42
N GLY A 73 -17.11 -2.04 4.48
CA GLY A 73 -17.03 -0.73 5.11
C GLY A 73 -15.92 0.14 4.54
N MET A 74 -16.12 1.46 4.64
CA MET A 74 -15.19 2.48 4.15
C MET A 74 -15.35 3.76 4.99
N ALA A 75 -14.24 4.45 5.28
CA ALA A 75 -14.22 5.78 5.86
C ALA A 75 -13.45 6.73 4.94
N VAL A 76 -13.97 7.94 4.69
CA VAL A 76 -13.41 8.89 3.70
C VAL A 76 -13.38 10.31 4.26
N ALA A 77 -12.22 10.96 4.19
CA ALA A 77 -12.03 12.35 4.60
C ALA A 77 -11.29 13.17 3.53
N ILE A 78 -11.62 14.46 3.48
CA ILE A 78 -10.99 15.46 2.61
C ILE A 78 -10.55 16.64 3.47
N VAL A 79 -9.28 17.01 3.33
CA VAL A 79 -8.67 18.18 3.99
C VAL A 79 -8.34 19.22 2.93
N HIS A 80 -8.73 20.47 3.17
CA HIS A 80 -8.39 21.63 2.35
C HIS A 80 -8.43 22.93 3.17
N GLY A 81 -7.52 23.87 2.91
CA GLY A 81 -7.48 25.17 3.62
C GLY A 81 -7.18 25.01 5.12
N GLY A 82 -6.35 24.03 5.47
CA GLY A 82 -6.07 23.63 6.86
C GLY A 82 -7.27 23.08 7.64
N LYS A 83 -8.31 22.56 6.96
CA LYS A 83 -9.56 22.08 7.57
C LYS A 83 -10.06 20.80 6.94
N THR A 84 -10.68 19.94 7.74
CA THR A 84 -11.48 18.82 7.25
C THR A 84 -12.80 19.34 6.67
N LEU A 85 -12.94 19.33 5.34
CA LEU A 85 -14.17 19.74 4.64
C LEU A 85 -15.23 18.63 4.62
N TYR A 86 -14.78 17.39 4.70
CA TYR A 86 -15.61 16.20 4.65
C TYR A 86 -14.96 15.10 5.48
N ALA A 87 -15.75 14.38 6.27
CA ALA A 87 -15.36 13.14 6.94
C ALA A 87 -16.61 12.29 7.15
N LYS A 88 -16.61 11.04 6.68
CA LYS A 88 -17.77 10.15 6.78
C LYS A 88 -17.40 8.67 6.75
N GLY A 89 -18.08 7.88 7.60
CA GLY A 89 -18.06 6.43 7.57
C GLY A 89 -19.25 5.83 6.80
N PHE A 90 -19.03 4.67 6.19
CA PHE A 90 -19.98 3.95 5.36
C PHE A 90 -19.89 2.44 5.60
N GLY A 91 -21.03 1.75 5.53
CA GLY A 91 -21.09 0.29 5.68
C GLY A 91 -20.91 -0.19 7.12
N VAL A 92 -20.21 -1.31 7.30
CA VAL A 92 -20.07 -2.02 8.56
C VAL A 92 -18.63 -2.42 8.88
N ARG A 93 -18.32 -2.46 10.18
CA ARG A 93 -17.01 -2.86 10.72
C ARG A 93 -16.76 -4.36 10.63
N ASP A 94 -17.83 -5.17 10.64
CA ASP A 94 -17.79 -6.63 10.66
C ASP A 94 -19.06 -7.23 10.03
N VAL A 95 -18.97 -7.90 8.88
CA VAL A 95 -20.15 -8.48 8.21
C VAL A 95 -20.88 -9.55 9.02
N SER A 96 -20.21 -10.19 9.99
CA SER A 96 -20.81 -11.25 10.81
C SER A 96 -21.83 -10.72 11.82
N LYS A 97 -21.77 -9.41 12.15
CA LYS A 97 -22.62 -8.74 13.15
C LYS A 97 -23.86 -8.04 12.56
N GLY A 98 -24.10 -8.16 11.26
CA GLY A 98 -25.23 -7.52 10.58
C GLY A 98 -25.10 -5.99 10.48
N ASP A 99 -26.19 -5.28 10.23
CA ASP A 99 -26.17 -3.85 9.87
C ASP A 99 -26.63 -2.90 11.00
N GLY A 100 -26.64 -3.37 12.26
CA GLY A 100 -26.99 -2.56 13.43
C GLY A 100 -26.10 -1.33 13.63
N GLN A 101 -26.59 -0.33 14.37
CA GLN A 101 -25.91 0.96 14.57
C GLN A 101 -24.53 0.80 15.21
N ASP A 102 -24.42 -0.04 16.25
CA ASP A 102 -23.16 -0.31 16.96
C ASP A 102 -22.08 -0.99 16.08
N ASN A 103 -22.44 -1.46 14.89
CA ASN A 103 -21.54 -2.09 13.92
C ASN A 103 -21.26 -1.21 12.68
N LYS A 104 -21.80 0.01 12.60
CA LYS A 104 -21.49 0.92 11.50
C LYS A 104 -20.03 1.38 11.56
N VAL A 105 -19.48 1.69 10.39
CA VAL A 105 -18.26 2.50 10.30
C VAL A 105 -18.64 3.97 10.52
N ASP A 106 -17.91 4.63 11.39
CA ASP A 106 -17.93 6.07 11.63
C ASP A 106 -16.52 6.67 11.40
N THR A 107 -16.31 7.94 11.76
CA THR A 107 -15.02 8.63 11.52
C THR A 107 -13.97 8.36 12.61
N ASP A 108 -14.38 7.78 13.74
CA ASP A 108 -13.52 7.36 14.85
C ASP A 108 -13.18 5.85 14.79
N THR A 109 -13.76 5.12 13.84
CA THR A 109 -13.48 3.71 13.58
C THR A 109 -12.01 3.53 13.20
N VAL A 110 -11.30 2.70 13.95
CA VAL A 110 -9.87 2.40 13.72
C VAL A 110 -9.72 1.30 12.67
N PHE A 111 -8.90 1.57 11.66
CA PHE A 111 -8.50 0.63 10.61
C PHE A 111 -7.01 0.31 10.72
N GLN A 112 -6.59 -0.88 10.26
CA GLN A 112 -5.19 -1.14 9.97
C GLN A 112 -4.80 -0.37 8.70
N LEU A 113 -3.72 0.42 8.76
CA LEU A 113 -3.32 1.26 7.64
C LEU A 113 -2.42 0.53 6.63
N ALA A 114 -1.86 -0.62 7.01
CA ALA A 114 -0.87 -1.34 6.22
C ALA A 114 0.24 -0.39 5.74
N SER A 115 0.62 -0.43 4.46
CA SER A 115 1.72 0.38 3.91
C SER A 115 1.55 1.91 3.97
N MET A 116 0.37 2.46 4.30
CA MET A 116 0.25 3.87 4.71
C MET A 116 0.99 4.19 6.04
N SER A 117 1.51 3.18 6.73
CA SER A 117 2.47 3.34 7.84
C SER A 117 3.79 3.98 7.40
N LYS A 118 4.28 3.71 6.18
CA LYS A 118 5.56 4.24 5.68
C LYS A 118 5.65 5.76 5.65
N PRO A 119 4.67 6.50 5.09
CA PRO A 119 4.71 7.97 5.10
C PRO A 119 4.52 8.55 6.51
N ILE A 120 3.73 7.88 7.37
CA ILE A 120 3.60 8.28 8.79
C ILE A 120 4.96 8.11 9.49
N GLY A 121 5.62 6.97 9.31
CA GLY A 121 6.97 6.74 9.81
C GLY A 121 7.99 7.71 9.23
N ALA A 122 7.90 8.05 7.94
CA ALA A 122 8.76 9.07 7.34
C ALA A 122 8.56 10.45 7.98
N THR A 123 7.34 10.80 8.43
CA THR A 123 7.12 12.02 9.22
C THR A 123 7.70 11.95 10.64
N VAL A 124 7.75 10.77 11.28
CA VAL A 124 8.49 10.56 12.54
C VAL A 124 9.99 10.72 12.32
N VAL A 125 10.55 10.11 11.28
CA VAL A 125 11.97 10.25 10.94
C VAL A 125 12.32 11.69 10.57
N ALA A 126 11.46 12.39 9.83
CA ALA A 126 11.66 13.80 9.52
C ALA A 126 11.66 14.69 10.77
N HIS A 127 10.86 14.38 11.80
CA HIS A 127 10.95 15.07 13.11
C HIS A 127 12.36 14.91 13.72
N GLU A 128 12.89 13.68 13.77
CA GLU A 128 14.22 13.39 14.31
C GLU A 128 15.36 14.00 13.48
N VAL A 129 15.12 14.28 12.19
CA VAL A 129 16.01 15.09 11.35
C VAL A 129 15.92 16.58 11.72
N SER A 130 14.71 17.13 11.93
CA SER A 130 14.53 18.52 12.37
C SER A 130 15.13 18.82 13.75
N THR A 131 15.12 17.84 14.67
CA THR A 131 15.74 17.95 16.00
C THR A 131 17.23 17.63 16.01
N ASN A 132 17.83 17.25 14.87
CA ASN A 132 19.24 16.88 14.68
C ASN A 132 19.67 15.61 15.46
N VAL A 133 18.75 14.69 15.76
CA VAL A 133 19.07 13.37 16.33
C VAL A 133 19.68 12.45 15.26
N VAL A 134 19.22 12.59 14.02
CA VAL A 134 19.77 11.94 12.81
C VAL A 134 19.78 12.92 11.62
N SER A 135 20.33 12.47 10.50
CA SER A 135 20.08 13.04 9.17
C SER A 135 19.58 11.95 8.24
N TRP A 136 18.89 12.31 7.15
CA TRP A 136 18.51 11.35 6.10
C TRP A 136 19.71 10.57 5.53
N ASP A 137 20.89 11.18 5.50
CA ASP A 137 22.15 10.55 5.06
C ASP A 137 22.90 9.78 6.17
N THR A 138 22.32 9.60 7.36
CA THR A 138 22.94 8.80 8.43
C THR A 138 22.99 7.32 8.01
N PRO A 139 24.18 6.68 8.03
CA PRO A 139 24.30 5.24 7.77
C PRO A 139 23.57 4.43 8.83
N VAL A 140 22.76 3.45 8.42
CA VAL A 140 21.92 2.64 9.32
C VAL A 140 22.77 1.86 10.32
N VAL A 141 23.88 1.28 9.86
CA VAL A 141 24.85 0.54 10.69
C VAL A 141 25.48 1.39 11.81
N SER A 142 25.45 2.74 11.71
CA SER A 142 25.94 3.62 12.77
C SER A 142 25.05 3.66 14.01
N LYS A 143 23.81 3.14 13.91
CA LYS A 143 22.82 3.04 14.99
C LYS A 143 22.39 1.61 15.28
N LEU A 144 22.42 0.72 14.28
CA LEU A 144 22.22 -0.73 14.40
C LEU A 144 23.49 -1.48 13.94
N PRO A 145 24.51 -1.65 14.79
CA PRO A 145 25.77 -2.31 14.41
C PRO A 145 25.63 -3.77 13.95
N GLU A 146 24.50 -4.41 14.26
CA GLU A 146 24.11 -5.74 13.82
C GLU A 146 23.48 -5.78 12.42
N PHE A 147 23.09 -4.64 11.86
CA PHE A 147 22.54 -4.54 10.51
C PHE A 147 23.61 -4.88 9.48
N ALA A 148 23.35 -5.90 8.66
CA ALA A 148 24.24 -6.33 7.60
C ALA A 148 23.46 -6.76 6.35
N LEU A 149 24.06 -6.50 5.19
CA LEU A 149 23.64 -6.94 3.88
C LEU A 149 24.77 -7.80 3.25
N SER A 150 24.48 -8.53 2.16
CA SER A 150 25.46 -9.45 1.56
C SER A 150 26.70 -8.78 0.95
N ASP A 151 26.61 -7.47 0.63
CA ASP A 151 27.75 -6.63 0.28
C ASP A 151 28.18 -5.76 1.48
N PRO A 152 29.44 -5.89 1.98
CA PRO A 152 29.97 -5.04 3.04
C PRO A 152 29.97 -3.55 2.71
N TYR A 153 30.22 -3.15 1.46
CA TYR A 153 30.18 -1.74 1.07
C TYR A 153 28.77 -1.17 1.21
N VAL A 154 27.75 -1.93 0.78
CA VAL A 154 26.35 -1.50 0.93
C VAL A 154 25.95 -1.46 2.40
N THR A 155 26.42 -2.42 3.21
CA THR A 155 26.24 -2.40 4.68
C THR A 155 26.77 -1.11 5.31
N ASP A 156 28.01 -0.73 4.99
CA ASP A 156 28.66 0.47 5.53
C ASP A 156 28.03 1.79 5.06
N HIS A 157 27.38 1.81 3.88
CA HIS A 157 26.95 3.03 3.19
C HIS A 157 25.43 3.20 3.02
N ALA A 158 24.61 2.18 3.33
CA ALA A 158 23.15 2.28 3.28
C ALA A 158 22.65 3.28 4.32
N THR A 159 22.02 4.35 3.86
CA THR A 159 21.47 5.40 4.73
C THR A 159 19.99 5.22 5.01
N ILE A 160 19.48 5.93 6.00
CA ILE A 160 18.04 6.05 6.28
C ILE A 160 17.28 6.42 5.00
N ALA A 161 17.79 7.38 4.21
CA ALA A 161 17.25 7.77 2.91
C ALA A 161 17.22 6.61 1.90
N ASP A 162 18.29 5.82 1.78
CA ASP A 162 18.35 4.72 0.81
C ASP A 162 17.32 3.63 1.11
N LEU A 163 17.07 3.35 2.39
CA LEU A 163 16.06 2.37 2.81
C LEU A 163 14.64 2.94 2.68
N TYR A 164 14.39 4.18 3.13
CA TYR A 164 13.08 4.84 2.98
C TYR A 164 12.73 5.17 1.53
N SER A 165 13.69 5.17 0.60
CA SER A 165 13.44 5.27 -0.85
C SER A 165 13.59 3.96 -1.62
N HIS A 166 13.62 2.80 -0.95
CA HIS A 166 13.61 1.48 -1.60
C HIS A 166 14.75 1.25 -2.62
N ARG A 167 15.91 1.88 -2.41
CA ARG A 167 17.07 1.85 -3.34
C ARG A 167 18.32 1.18 -2.75
N SER A 168 18.11 0.34 -1.74
CA SER A 168 19.16 -0.41 -1.02
C SER A 168 19.81 -1.52 -1.84
N GLY A 169 19.16 -1.99 -2.89
CA GLY A 169 19.54 -3.20 -3.62
C GLY A 169 18.97 -4.49 -3.02
N LEU A 170 18.27 -4.45 -1.88
CA LEU A 170 17.52 -5.62 -1.40
C LEU A 170 16.48 -6.05 -2.45
N PRO A 171 16.18 -7.36 -2.57
CA PRO A 171 15.13 -7.83 -3.46
C PRO A 171 13.75 -7.40 -2.97
N ASP A 172 12.77 -7.39 -3.87
CA ASP A 172 11.39 -7.01 -3.58
C ASP A 172 10.80 -7.87 -2.45
N HIS A 173 10.12 -7.22 -1.49
CA HIS A 173 9.56 -7.81 -0.26
C HIS A 173 10.56 -8.64 0.58
N ALA A 174 11.85 -8.26 0.56
CA ALA A 174 12.88 -8.83 1.42
C ALA A 174 12.49 -8.84 2.91
N GLY A 175 12.49 -10.04 3.51
CA GLY A 175 12.17 -10.29 4.92
C GLY A 175 10.72 -10.72 5.20
N ASP A 176 9.76 -10.40 4.34
CA ASP A 176 8.33 -10.54 4.63
C ASP A 176 7.88 -11.99 4.90
N ALA A 177 8.38 -12.94 4.12
CA ALA A 177 8.09 -14.36 4.33
C ALA A 177 8.77 -14.97 5.58
N LEU A 178 9.77 -14.28 6.18
CA LEU A 178 10.31 -14.67 7.49
C LEU A 178 9.36 -14.23 8.62
N GLU A 179 8.74 -13.05 8.51
CA GLU A 179 7.68 -12.63 9.43
C GLU A 179 6.50 -13.61 9.40
N ASP A 180 6.09 -14.05 8.20
CA ASP A 180 5.03 -15.07 8.05
C ASP A 180 5.39 -16.39 8.75
N LEU A 181 6.67 -16.80 8.76
CA LEU A 181 7.17 -17.95 9.54
C LEU A 181 7.25 -17.68 11.06
N GLY A 182 7.01 -16.44 11.48
CA GLY A 182 6.93 -16.02 12.88
C GLY A 182 8.22 -15.48 13.48
N TYR A 183 9.23 -15.16 12.65
CA TYR A 183 10.44 -14.45 13.09
C TYR A 183 10.10 -13.02 13.55
N ASP A 184 10.77 -12.57 14.63
CA ASP A 184 10.66 -11.19 15.13
C ASP A 184 11.51 -10.20 14.31
N THR A 185 11.34 -8.89 14.55
CA THR A 185 12.04 -7.83 13.82
C THR A 185 13.55 -8.05 13.77
N THR A 186 14.20 -8.24 14.92
CA THR A 186 15.65 -8.46 15.01
C THR A 186 16.06 -9.68 14.21
N GLN A 187 15.35 -10.80 14.36
CA GLN A 187 15.63 -12.03 13.63
C GLN A 187 15.50 -11.86 12.11
N VAL A 188 14.52 -11.10 11.61
CA VAL A 188 14.38 -10.82 10.18
C VAL A 188 15.52 -9.92 9.70
N LEU A 189 15.85 -8.84 10.42
CA LEU A 189 16.93 -7.93 10.05
C LEU A 189 18.31 -8.62 10.00
N GLU A 190 18.62 -9.47 10.97
CA GLU A 190 19.84 -10.28 11.00
C GLU A 190 20.01 -11.24 9.80
N ARG A 191 18.91 -11.56 9.11
CA ARG A 191 18.86 -12.50 7.98
C ARG A 191 18.95 -11.82 6.62
N LEU A 192 18.72 -10.50 6.52
CA LEU A 192 18.83 -9.75 5.27
C LEU A 192 20.21 -9.90 4.60
N LYS A 193 21.27 -10.15 5.38
CA LYS A 193 22.63 -10.45 4.89
C LYS A 193 22.77 -11.68 4.01
N TYR A 194 21.79 -12.60 3.99
CA TYR A 194 21.82 -13.78 3.13
C TYR A 194 21.15 -13.55 1.78
N LEU A 195 20.44 -12.43 1.58
CA LEU A 195 19.78 -12.12 0.32
C LEU A 195 20.80 -11.58 -0.71
N PRO A 196 20.66 -11.93 -2.00
CA PRO A 196 21.42 -11.28 -3.06
C PRO A 196 21.03 -9.80 -3.14
N LEU A 197 21.95 -8.94 -3.59
CA LEU A 197 21.66 -7.52 -3.84
C LEU A 197 21.68 -7.20 -5.34
N ASP A 198 20.68 -6.45 -5.75
CA ASP A 198 20.69 -5.65 -6.97
C ASP A 198 21.60 -4.41 -6.82
N PRO A 199 22.00 -3.75 -7.92
CA PRO A 199 22.86 -2.56 -7.88
C PRO A 199 22.34 -1.41 -6.99
N PHE A 200 23.10 -1.15 -5.92
CA PHE A 200 22.81 -0.12 -4.91
C PHE A 200 22.59 1.28 -5.51
N ARG A 201 21.56 1.98 -5.00
CA ARG A 201 21.10 3.34 -5.40
C ARG A 201 20.63 3.53 -6.84
N ILE A 202 20.77 2.54 -7.73
CA ILE A 202 20.30 2.62 -9.13
C ILE A 202 19.18 1.61 -9.46
N SER A 203 18.91 0.67 -8.56
CA SER A 203 17.73 -0.20 -8.58
C SER A 203 16.66 0.29 -7.61
N TYR A 204 15.40 -0.10 -7.87
CA TYR A 204 14.25 0.10 -6.98
C TYR A 204 13.58 -1.26 -6.75
N ALA A 205 13.44 -1.65 -5.48
CA ALA A 205 12.68 -2.83 -5.07
C ALA A 205 12.01 -2.54 -3.72
N TYR A 206 10.70 -2.76 -3.64
CA TYR A 206 9.89 -2.30 -2.51
C TYR A 206 10.11 -3.23 -1.32
N THR A 207 10.52 -2.69 -0.17
CA THR A 207 10.89 -3.51 1.00
C THR A 207 10.29 -3.00 2.30
N ASN A 208 9.63 -3.90 3.04
CA ASN A 208 9.09 -3.57 4.36
C ASN A 208 10.20 -3.56 5.41
N PHE A 209 11.02 -4.62 5.48
CA PHE A 209 12.11 -4.69 6.45
C PHE A 209 13.29 -3.74 6.17
N GLY A 210 13.43 -3.25 4.93
CA GLY A 210 14.32 -2.11 4.65
C GLY A 210 13.87 -0.86 5.41
N VAL A 211 12.61 -0.45 5.24
CA VAL A 211 12.03 0.69 5.98
C VAL A 211 12.08 0.46 7.50
N THR A 212 11.77 -0.75 7.96
CA THR A 212 11.85 -1.11 9.39
C THR A 212 13.25 -0.93 9.95
N ALA A 213 14.31 -1.40 9.28
CA ALA A 213 15.70 -1.20 9.74
C ALA A 213 16.08 0.28 9.87
N ALA A 214 15.66 1.13 8.93
CA ALA A 214 15.92 2.57 9.04
C ALA A 214 15.14 3.24 10.17
N ALA A 215 13.89 2.83 10.39
CA ALA A 215 13.05 3.33 11.48
C ALA A 215 13.59 2.90 12.86
N ASP A 216 14.02 1.65 13.00
CA ASP A 216 14.64 1.15 14.23
C ASP A 216 15.97 1.85 14.51
N ALA A 217 16.79 2.12 13.49
CA ALA A 217 18.01 2.93 13.62
C ALA A 217 17.73 4.34 14.16
N VAL A 218 16.61 4.95 13.75
CA VAL A 218 16.16 6.26 14.24
C VAL A 218 15.65 6.16 15.68
N ALA A 219 14.83 5.14 16.00
CA ALA A 219 14.33 4.89 17.35
C ALA A 219 15.48 4.65 18.34
N THR A 220 16.47 3.86 17.96
CA THR A 220 17.71 3.63 18.72
C THR A 220 18.50 4.92 18.90
N ALA A 221 18.61 5.78 17.88
CA ALA A 221 19.25 7.09 18.01
C ALA A 221 18.53 8.02 19.00
N ALA A 222 17.19 7.96 19.04
CA ALA A 222 16.34 8.68 19.99
C ALA A 222 16.26 8.03 21.39
N GLY A 223 16.83 6.83 21.58
CA GLY A 223 16.82 6.08 22.84
C GLY A 223 15.44 5.53 23.22
N LYS A 224 14.58 5.22 22.25
CA LYS A 224 13.20 4.75 22.44
C LYS A 224 12.91 3.50 21.60
N ALA A 225 11.84 2.77 21.93
CA ALA A 225 11.24 1.82 21.00
C ALA A 225 10.42 2.60 19.95
N TRP A 226 10.31 2.08 18.73
CA TRP A 226 9.62 2.77 17.63
C TRP A 226 8.18 3.21 17.98
N PRO A 227 7.30 2.37 18.59
CA PRO A 227 5.95 2.79 18.93
C PRO A 227 5.87 3.88 20.02
N ASP A 228 6.87 3.99 20.88
CA ASP A 228 6.95 5.08 21.88
C ASP A 228 7.43 6.39 21.24
N LEU A 229 8.38 6.30 20.29
CA LEU A 229 8.83 7.45 19.52
C LEU A 229 7.69 8.03 18.68
N SER A 230 7.01 7.20 17.89
CA SER A 230 5.93 7.65 17.00
C SER A 230 4.76 8.29 17.76
N GLU A 231 4.40 7.73 18.94
CA GLU A 231 3.39 8.32 19.80
C GLU A 231 3.84 9.68 20.37
N GLU A 232 5.09 9.80 20.81
CA GLU A 232 5.60 10.99 21.48
C GLU A 232 5.76 12.20 20.55
N VAL A 233 6.36 11.99 19.36
CA VAL A 233 6.74 13.11 18.48
C VAL A 233 5.71 13.43 17.40
N LEU A 234 4.80 12.51 17.10
CA LEU A 234 3.81 12.68 16.03
C LEU A 234 2.36 12.53 16.53
N TYR A 235 1.98 11.40 17.12
CA TYR A 235 0.55 11.17 17.41
C TYR A 235 0.02 12.09 18.51
N ARG A 236 0.75 12.22 19.61
CA ARG A 236 0.34 13.05 20.75
C ARG A 236 0.31 14.54 20.44
N PRO A 237 1.32 15.15 19.76
CA PRO A 237 1.26 16.56 19.35
C PRO A 237 0.14 16.90 18.36
N LEU A 238 -0.23 15.94 17.49
CA LEU A 238 -1.32 16.11 16.52
C LEU A 238 -2.71 15.76 17.09
N GLY A 239 -2.79 15.29 18.34
CA GLY A 239 -4.05 14.85 18.95
C GLY A 239 -4.63 13.60 18.30
N MET A 240 -3.79 12.75 17.70
CA MET A 240 -4.17 11.51 17.02
C MET A 240 -4.44 10.38 18.03
N THR A 241 -5.48 10.55 18.84
CA THR A 241 -5.69 9.76 20.08
C THR A 241 -6.19 8.32 19.86
N SER A 242 -6.50 7.93 18.63
CA SER A 242 -6.84 6.56 18.24
C SER A 242 -5.80 5.89 17.34
N THR A 243 -4.75 6.60 16.94
CA THR A 243 -3.59 6.02 16.25
C THR A 243 -2.69 5.24 17.20
N SER A 244 -2.19 4.08 16.75
CA SER A 244 -1.09 3.37 17.43
C SER A 244 -0.23 2.58 16.44
N SER A 245 1.05 2.41 16.78
CA SER A 245 2.01 1.50 16.12
C SER A 245 2.13 0.14 16.83
N ARG A 246 1.10 -0.30 17.56
CA ARG A 246 1.04 -1.60 18.26
C ARG A 246 -0.24 -2.34 17.91
N PHE A 247 -0.14 -3.59 17.49
CA PHE A 247 -1.29 -4.43 17.16
C PHE A 247 -2.19 -4.71 18.38
N ALA A 248 -1.61 -4.83 19.56
CA ALA A 248 -2.35 -4.99 20.81
C ALA A 248 -3.32 -3.81 21.09
N ASP A 249 -2.91 -2.58 20.80
CA ASP A 249 -3.74 -1.38 20.99
C ASP A 249 -4.91 -1.37 20.00
N PHE A 250 -4.66 -1.77 18.75
CA PHE A 250 -5.70 -1.93 17.72
C PHE A 250 -6.78 -2.92 18.16
N LEU A 251 -6.38 -4.11 18.61
CA LEU A 251 -7.33 -5.13 19.10
C LEU A 251 -8.11 -4.67 20.34
N ALA A 252 -7.49 -3.87 21.21
CA ALA A 252 -8.11 -3.37 22.44
C ALA A 252 -9.18 -2.28 22.19
N ARG A 253 -9.18 -1.60 21.03
CA ARG A 253 -10.16 -0.57 20.69
C ARG A 253 -11.55 -1.19 20.42
N PRO A 254 -12.63 -0.84 21.15
CA PRO A 254 -13.97 -1.35 20.85
C PRO A 254 -14.49 -0.92 19.47
N ASN A 255 -14.05 0.25 19.00
CA ASN A 255 -14.39 0.80 17.68
C ASN A 255 -13.28 0.54 16.64
N HIS A 256 -12.86 -0.72 16.46
CA HIS A 256 -12.01 -1.12 15.33
C HIS A 256 -12.83 -1.80 14.22
N ALA A 257 -12.31 -1.81 13.00
CA ALA A 257 -12.83 -2.58 11.89
C ALA A 257 -12.16 -3.96 11.79
N VAL A 258 -12.92 -4.99 11.44
CA VAL A 258 -12.41 -6.35 11.21
C VAL A 258 -12.02 -6.48 9.74
N ASN A 259 -10.88 -7.10 9.44
CA ASN A 259 -10.43 -7.32 8.06
C ASN A 259 -11.29 -8.38 7.35
N HIS A 260 -11.62 -8.13 6.09
CA HIS A 260 -12.42 -9.04 5.25
C HIS A 260 -11.69 -9.46 3.99
N ILE A 261 -11.65 -10.76 3.72
CA ILE A 261 -11.23 -11.31 2.44
C ILE A 261 -12.44 -11.74 1.61
N LYS A 262 -12.24 -11.91 0.30
CA LYS A 262 -13.28 -12.38 -0.62
C LYS A 262 -13.22 -13.90 -0.76
N VAL A 263 -14.36 -14.56 -0.56
CA VAL A 263 -14.55 -16.01 -0.63
C VAL A 263 -15.69 -16.29 -1.61
N GLY A 264 -15.34 -16.74 -2.82
CA GLY A 264 -16.27 -16.74 -3.95
C GLY A 264 -16.74 -15.31 -4.23
N ASP A 265 -18.05 -15.07 -4.17
CA ASP A 265 -18.64 -13.74 -4.34
C ASP A 265 -18.93 -12.98 -3.02
N ARG A 266 -18.57 -13.56 -1.87
CA ARG A 266 -18.88 -12.99 -0.54
C ARG A 266 -17.66 -12.42 0.13
N TRP A 267 -17.85 -11.38 0.93
CA TRP A 267 -16.86 -10.89 1.88
C TRP A 267 -17.03 -11.61 3.22
N GLU A 268 -15.93 -12.07 3.81
CA GLU A 268 -15.92 -12.80 5.07
C GLU A 268 -14.85 -12.25 6.02
N ALA A 269 -15.27 -11.99 7.27
CA ALA A 269 -14.39 -11.63 8.37
C ALA A 269 -13.64 -12.89 8.84
N ARG A 270 -12.36 -13.03 8.47
CA ARG A 270 -11.57 -14.26 8.72
C ARG A 270 -10.27 -14.04 9.47
N PHE A 271 -9.68 -12.86 9.36
CA PHE A 271 -8.32 -12.60 9.83
C PHE A 271 -8.26 -11.24 10.53
N GLN A 272 -7.19 -11.05 11.31
CA GLN A 272 -6.61 -9.76 11.61
C GLN A 272 -5.11 -9.93 11.41
N ARG A 273 -4.45 -8.97 10.76
CA ARG A 273 -3.00 -9.05 10.52
C ARG A 273 -2.29 -8.54 11.77
N ASP A 274 -1.27 -9.25 12.24
CA ASP A 274 -0.37 -8.81 13.31
C ASP A 274 0.98 -8.36 12.70
N PRO A 275 1.14 -7.09 12.32
CA PRO A 275 2.32 -6.56 11.62
C PRO A 275 3.39 -5.98 12.56
N ASP A 276 3.37 -6.29 13.87
CA ASP A 276 4.26 -5.63 14.84
C ASP A 276 5.75 -5.81 14.48
N ALA A 277 6.13 -6.93 13.87
CA ALA A 277 7.51 -7.17 13.44
C ALA A 277 7.99 -6.20 12.34
N GLN A 278 7.07 -5.63 11.56
CA GLN A 278 7.33 -4.60 10.55
C GLN A 278 6.58 -3.29 10.86
N THR A 279 6.37 -2.96 12.14
CA THR A 279 5.48 -1.86 12.54
C THR A 279 5.74 -0.49 11.84
N PRO A 280 6.99 -0.06 11.54
CA PRO A 280 7.22 1.20 10.80
C PRO A 280 6.75 1.15 9.35
N ALA A 281 6.74 -0.05 8.75
CA ALA A 281 6.39 -0.28 7.36
C ALA A 281 4.91 -0.65 7.16
N GLY A 282 4.27 -1.29 8.14
CA GLY A 282 2.90 -1.81 8.03
C GLY A 282 1.98 -1.70 9.25
N GLY A 283 2.51 -1.42 10.45
CA GLY A 283 1.80 -1.63 11.72
C GLY A 283 1.05 -0.46 12.32
N VAL A 284 0.96 0.68 11.64
CA VAL A 284 0.10 1.77 12.11
C VAL A 284 -1.36 1.39 11.91
N SER A 285 -2.15 1.57 12.97
CA SER A 285 -3.61 1.60 12.94
C SER A 285 -4.09 3.00 13.28
N SER A 286 -5.19 3.47 12.69
CA SER A 286 -5.68 4.84 12.90
C SER A 286 -7.17 5.01 12.58
N SER A 287 -7.77 6.06 13.16
CA SER A 287 -9.09 6.55 12.76
C SER A 287 -9.01 7.51 11.57
N LEU A 288 -10.15 7.82 10.96
CA LEU A 288 -10.23 8.79 9.88
C LEU A 288 -9.98 10.22 10.37
N ASN A 289 -10.51 10.57 11.55
CA ASN A 289 -10.29 11.88 12.19
C ASN A 289 -8.79 12.13 12.45
N ASP A 290 -8.08 11.14 12.99
CA ASP A 290 -6.64 11.25 13.27
C ASP A 290 -5.82 11.39 11.98
N MET A 291 -6.17 10.65 10.92
CA MET A 291 -5.54 10.81 9.60
C MET A 291 -5.76 12.21 9.00
N ALA A 292 -6.89 12.86 9.28
CA ALA A 292 -7.14 14.24 8.85
C ALA A 292 -6.27 15.26 9.59
N HIS A 293 -5.94 15.03 10.86
CA HIS A 293 -4.97 15.86 11.60
C HIS A 293 -3.56 15.75 11.00
N TRP A 294 -3.11 14.52 10.71
CA TRP A 294 -1.82 14.28 10.04
C TRP A 294 -1.75 14.90 8.65
N LEU A 295 -2.79 14.74 7.82
CA LEU A 295 -2.84 15.38 6.50
C LEU A 295 -2.86 16.92 6.58
N THR A 296 -3.52 17.49 7.58
CA THR A 296 -3.48 18.95 7.83
C THR A 296 -2.05 19.42 8.09
N MET A 297 -1.29 18.68 8.91
CA MET A 297 0.12 18.99 9.19
C MET A 297 1.02 18.85 7.95
N VAL A 298 0.84 17.78 7.18
CA VAL A 298 1.65 17.53 5.97
C VAL A 298 1.40 18.59 4.89
N LEU A 299 0.14 18.99 4.69
CA LEU A 299 -0.23 20.10 3.80
C LEU A 299 0.37 21.44 4.25
N ALA A 300 0.37 21.70 5.56
CA ALA A 300 0.98 22.88 6.18
C ALA A 300 2.52 22.79 6.33
N ASN A 301 3.20 21.97 5.52
CA ASN A 301 4.66 21.78 5.51
C ASN A 301 5.27 21.49 6.89
N GLY A 302 4.55 20.73 7.72
CA GLY A 302 5.02 20.33 9.05
C GLY A 302 4.50 21.17 10.21
N GLU A 303 3.71 22.22 9.97
CA GLU A 303 3.05 23.01 11.03
C GLU A 303 1.69 22.41 11.43
N TYR A 304 1.36 22.40 12.72
CA TYR A 304 0.02 22.09 13.20
C TYR A 304 -0.37 23.00 14.36
N ASN A 305 -1.53 23.66 14.26
CA ASN A 305 -2.05 24.59 15.29
C ASN A 305 -1.04 25.66 15.79
N GLY A 306 -0.20 26.20 14.89
CA GLY A 306 0.81 27.20 15.25
C GLY A 306 2.11 26.64 15.84
N GLN A 307 2.28 25.30 15.88
CA GLN A 307 3.50 24.63 16.28
C GLN A 307 4.15 23.92 15.10
N GLN A 308 5.43 24.18 14.85
CA GLN A 308 6.22 23.38 13.90
C GLN A 308 6.47 22.00 14.52
N ILE A 309 5.89 20.94 13.94
CA ILE A 309 6.10 19.55 14.33
C ILE A 309 7.29 18.98 13.57
N VAL A 310 7.39 19.24 12.26
CA VAL A 310 8.50 18.84 11.39
C VAL A 310 8.94 20.08 10.62
N SER A 311 10.24 20.31 10.42
CA SER A 311 10.70 21.43 9.59
C SER A 311 10.47 21.15 8.10
N PRO A 312 10.11 22.16 7.28
CA PRO A 312 9.87 21.96 5.85
C PRO A 312 11.04 21.28 5.13
N GLU A 313 12.28 21.60 5.50
CA GLU A 313 13.50 21.05 4.90
C GLU A 313 13.69 19.56 5.19
N ALA A 314 13.27 19.10 6.38
CA ALA A 314 13.34 17.70 6.76
C ALA A 314 12.22 16.86 6.13
N LEU A 315 11.04 17.46 5.93
CA LEU A 315 9.89 16.83 5.28
C LEU A 315 10.06 16.76 3.74
N LEU A 316 10.70 17.77 3.12
CA LEU A 316 10.76 17.91 1.67
C LEU A 316 11.27 16.65 0.93
N PRO A 317 12.35 15.95 1.36
CA PRO A 317 12.79 14.71 0.71
C PRO A 317 11.79 13.55 0.82
N ALA A 318 10.90 13.56 1.81
CA ALA A 318 9.84 12.57 1.95
C ALA A 318 8.77 12.73 0.85
N ILE A 319 8.35 13.98 0.58
CA ILE A 319 7.26 14.31 -0.34
C ILE A 319 7.71 14.70 -1.77
N THR A 320 8.99 14.49 -2.13
CA THR A 320 9.55 14.78 -3.46
C THR A 320 10.30 13.57 -4.06
N PRO A 321 10.52 13.51 -5.39
CA PRO A 321 11.17 12.36 -6.03
C PRO A 321 12.61 12.14 -5.56
N GLN A 322 12.91 10.97 -5.01
CA GLN A 322 14.25 10.51 -4.62
C GLN A 322 14.75 9.29 -5.42
N VAL A 323 13.84 8.59 -6.11
CA VAL A 323 14.11 7.45 -7.01
C VAL A 323 13.01 7.33 -8.07
N ILE A 324 13.31 6.65 -9.18
CA ILE A 324 12.31 6.19 -10.15
C ILE A 324 11.76 4.84 -9.68
N SER A 325 10.49 4.79 -9.27
CA SER A 325 9.81 3.57 -8.83
C SER A 325 9.12 2.82 -9.97
N SER A 326 8.86 3.49 -11.10
CA SER A 326 8.30 2.87 -12.30
C SER A 326 8.81 3.56 -13.55
N ALA A 327 9.61 2.86 -14.34
CA ALA A 327 10.20 3.40 -15.56
C ALA A 327 9.14 3.65 -16.64
N ALA A 328 9.25 4.80 -17.32
CA ALA A 328 8.38 5.15 -18.44
C ALA A 328 8.57 4.16 -19.61
N ARG A 329 7.55 3.36 -19.91
CA ARG A 329 7.59 2.31 -20.95
C ARG A 329 7.53 2.85 -22.40
N SER A 330 7.43 4.16 -22.59
CA SER A 330 7.56 4.84 -23.89
C SER A 330 7.86 6.33 -23.69
N PRO A 331 8.36 7.06 -24.71
CA PRO A 331 8.56 8.52 -24.64
C PRO A 331 7.29 9.35 -24.39
N LYS A 332 6.09 8.74 -24.41
CA LYS A 332 4.82 9.39 -24.08
C LYS A 332 4.34 9.11 -22.65
N ALA A 333 4.91 8.10 -21.99
CA ALA A 333 4.51 7.70 -20.64
C ALA A 333 5.23 8.58 -19.61
N ARG A 334 4.55 8.87 -18.50
CA ARG A 334 5.20 9.43 -17.31
C ARG A 334 5.86 8.29 -16.51
N ALA A 335 6.97 8.59 -15.86
CA ALA A 335 7.56 7.69 -14.86
C ALA A 335 6.82 7.84 -13.52
N GLY A 336 6.83 6.78 -12.71
CA GLY A 336 6.51 6.84 -11.30
C GLY A 336 7.77 7.11 -10.47
N PHE A 337 7.62 7.83 -9.37
CA PHE A 337 8.71 8.14 -8.44
C PHE A 337 8.33 7.72 -7.01
N TYR A 338 9.33 7.72 -6.14
CA TYR A 338 9.15 7.53 -4.70
C TYR A 338 10.07 8.49 -3.96
N GLY A 339 9.58 9.07 -2.87
CA GLY A 339 10.36 9.91 -1.94
C GLY A 339 10.89 9.07 -0.78
N HIS A 340 11.16 9.69 0.37
CA HIS A 340 11.34 8.92 1.60
C HIS A 340 9.97 8.52 2.17
N GLY A 341 9.50 7.31 1.87
CA GLY A 341 8.26 6.73 2.39
C GLY A 341 6.94 7.16 1.72
N PHE A 342 6.96 8.02 0.69
CA PHE A 342 5.78 8.43 -0.07
C PHE A 342 5.91 8.02 -1.53
N THR A 343 4.80 7.63 -2.18
CA THR A 343 4.73 7.61 -3.64
C THR A 343 4.68 9.05 -4.14
N VAL A 344 5.38 9.33 -5.25
CA VAL A 344 5.39 10.67 -5.88
C VAL A 344 5.17 10.53 -7.38
N SER A 345 4.33 11.40 -7.94
CA SER A 345 3.97 11.35 -9.36
C SER A 345 3.64 12.73 -9.93
N VAL A 346 3.44 12.78 -11.24
CA VAL A 346 2.95 13.96 -11.96
C VAL A 346 1.68 13.58 -12.69
N SER A 347 0.61 14.36 -12.48
CA SER A 347 -0.71 14.12 -13.06
C SER A 347 -0.75 14.45 -14.56
N SER A 348 -1.87 14.12 -15.21
CA SER A 348 -2.14 14.50 -16.62
C SER A 348 -2.26 16.01 -16.82
N ALA A 349 -2.47 16.80 -15.77
CA ALA A 349 -2.46 18.27 -15.79
C ALA A 349 -1.05 18.87 -15.64
N GLY A 350 -0.04 18.05 -15.34
CA GLY A 350 1.32 18.50 -15.04
C GLY A 350 1.53 18.89 -13.57
N ARG A 351 0.56 18.62 -12.68
CA ARG A 351 0.68 18.89 -11.24
C ARG A 351 1.40 17.75 -10.53
N THR A 352 2.23 18.07 -9.54
CA THR A 352 2.79 17.07 -8.63
C THR A 352 1.71 16.49 -7.74
N GLN A 353 1.83 15.20 -7.41
CA GLN A 353 1.00 14.51 -6.42
C GLN A 353 1.89 13.62 -5.57
N TYR A 354 1.59 13.51 -4.28
CA TYR A 354 2.19 12.52 -3.39
C TYR A 354 1.13 11.79 -2.57
N GLY A 355 1.44 10.58 -2.12
CA GLY A 355 0.46 9.71 -1.47
C GLY A 355 1.08 8.40 -0.99
N HIS A 356 0.23 7.43 -0.64
CA HIS A 356 0.59 6.03 -0.49
C HIS A 356 -0.65 5.13 -0.42
N SER A 357 -0.58 3.96 -1.06
CA SER A 357 -1.56 2.88 -0.87
C SER A 357 -1.14 1.96 0.28
N GLY A 358 -2.07 1.55 1.12
CA GLY A 358 -1.90 0.46 2.08
C GLY A 358 -2.68 -0.76 1.63
N ALA A 359 -2.06 -1.92 1.70
CA ALA A 359 -2.69 -3.20 1.40
C ALA A 359 -2.24 -4.24 2.43
N PHE A 360 -3.20 -4.94 3.03
CA PHE A 360 -3.02 -6.29 3.56
C PHE A 360 -3.96 -7.23 2.79
N GLY A 361 -3.40 -8.23 2.12
CA GLY A 361 -4.13 -9.28 1.43
C GLY A 361 -5.09 -10.04 2.36
N LEU A 362 -4.77 -10.13 3.66
CA LEU A 362 -5.66 -10.66 4.70
C LEU A 362 -6.82 -9.74 5.09
N GLY A 363 -7.01 -8.60 4.43
CA GLY A 363 -8.32 -7.94 4.35
C GLY A 363 -8.39 -6.46 4.75
N ALA A 364 -7.32 -5.68 4.51
CA ALA A 364 -7.35 -4.22 4.67
C ALA A 364 -6.81 -3.52 3.41
N ALA A 365 -7.41 -2.40 3.04
CA ALA A 365 -6.94 -1.58 1.92
C ALA A 365 -7.21 -0.11 2.19
N THR A 366 -6.21 0.73 1.99
CA THR A 366 -6.23 2.16 2.33
C THR A 366 -5.51 2.96 1.25
N ASN A 367 -5.87 4.22 1.05
CA ASN A 367 -5.10 5.12 0.18
C ASN A 367 -5.28 6.57 0.59
N PHE A 368 -4.25 7.39 0.39
CA PHE A 368 -4.39 8.84 0.37
C PHE A 368 -3.64 9.45 -0.82
N VAL A 369 -4.12 10.60 -1.28
CA VAL A 369 -3.49 11.42 -2.32
C VAL A 369 -3.56 12.88 -1.93
N VAL A 370 -2.46 13.60 -2.13
CA VAL A 370 -2.33 15.02 -1.89
C VAL A 370 -1.98 15.74 -3.19
N LEU A 371 -2.64 16.86 -3.44
CA LEU A 371 -2.40 17.79 -4.55
C LEU A 371 -1.90 19.11 -3.96
N PRO A 372 -0.59 19.23 -3.64
CA PRO A 372 -0.05 20.34 -2.83
C PRO A 372 -0.28 21.72 -3.45
N SER A 373 -0.24 21.82 -4.79
CA SER A 373 -0.49 23.07 -5.52
C SER A 373 -1.89 23.68 -5.32
N GLU A 374 -2.81 22.93 -4.72
CA GLU A 374 -4.20 23.33 -4.45
C GLU A 374 -4.58 23.14 -2.97
N ASP A 375 -3.59 22.89 -2.10
CA ASP A 375 -3.76 22.64 -0.66
C ASP A 375 -4.88 21.62 -0.36
N VAL A 376 -4.96 20.49 -1.09
CA VAL A 376 -6.04 19.51 -0.92
C VAL A 376 -5.51 18.08 -0.82
N ALA A 377 -6.06 17.33 0.14
CA ALA A 377 -5.80 15.91 0.35
C ALA A 377 -7.10 15.13 0.49
N ILE A 378 -7.11 13.88 0.02
CA ILE A 378 -8.16 12.90 0.30
C ILE A 378 -7.54 11.63 0.88
N VAL A 379 -8.20 11.03 1.87
CA VAL A 379 -7.89 9.71 2.43
C VAL A 379 -9.12 8.82 2.44
N ALA A 380 -8.94 7.56 2.09
CA ALA A 380 -9.95 6.51 2.12
C ALA A 380 -9.39 5.27 2.82
N LEU A 381 -10.08 4.80 3.87
CA LEU A 381 -9.74 3.63 4.66
C LEU A 381 -10.82 2.55 4.44
N THR A 382 -10.45 1.30 4.20
CA THR A 382 -11.40 0.18 4.03
C THR A 382 -10.96 -1.05 4.79
N ASN A 383 -11.93 -1.86 5.22
CA ASN A 383 -11.73 -3.12 5.92
C ASN A 383 -11.92 -4.33 4.99
N ALA A 384 -11.45 -4.19 3.75
CA ALA A 384 -11.56 -5.18 2.70
C ALA A 384 -10.19 -5.43 2.06
N ALA A 385 -9.96 -6.65 1.56
CA ALA A 385 -8.79 -7.02 0.76
C ALA A 385 -8.61 -6.07 -0.46
N PRO A 386 -7.36 -5.89 -0.95
CA PRO A 386 -7.01 -4.81 -1.87
C PRO A 386 -7.48 -5.07 -3.30
N TYR A 387 -8.73 -4.72 -3.62
CA TYR A 387 -9.27 -4.73 -4.99
C TYR A 387 -9.17 -3.36 -5.70
N GLY A 388 -8.35 -2.43 -5.19
CA GLY A 388 -8.11 -1.12 -5.81
C GLY A 388 -9.18 -0.05 -5.53
N ILE A 389 -10.00 -0.25 -4.49
CA ILE A 389 -11.21 0.57 -4.23
C ILE A 389 -10.90 1.93 -3.60
N PRO A 390 -10.08 2.06 -2.54
CA PRO A 390 -9.71 3.38 -2.02
C PRO A 390 -8.88 4.16 -3.05
N GLU A 391 -8.00 3.52 -3.81
CA GLU A 391 -7.24 4.13 -4.91
C GLU A 391 -8.20 4.71 -5.96
N ALA A 392 -9.16 3.91 -6.44
CA ALA A 392 -10.15 4.34 -7.43
C ALA A 392 -10.96 5.55 -6.93
N LEU A 393 -11.40 5.56 -5.67
CA LEU A 393 -12.11 6.70 -5.09
C LEU A 393 -11.25 7.96 -5.08
N THR A 394 -10.01 7.86 -4.59
CA THR A 394 -9.11 9.02 -4.51
C THR A 394 -8.74 9.58 -5.88
N ALA A 395 -8.56 8.71 -6.89
CA ALA A 395 -8.30 9.12 -8.27
C ALA A 395 -9.52 9.77 -8.93
N GLN A 396 -10.73 9.22 -8.73
CA GLN A 396 -11.99 9.84 -9.17
C GLN A 396 -12.18 11.23 -8.55
N PHE A 397 -11.89 11.40 -7.26
CA PHE A 397 -11.95 12.72 -6.60
C PHE A 397 -10.90 13.68 -7.19
N MET A 398 -9.66 13.23 -7.39
CA MET A 398 -8.60 14.07 -7.99
C MET A 398 -8.86 14.45 -9.44
N ASP A 399 -9.60 13.62 -10.19
CA ASP A 399 -10.14 13.96 -11.51
C ASP A 399 -11.23 15.03 -11.41
N LEU A 400 -12.18 14.89 -10.47
CA LEU A 400 -13.20 15.92 -10.23
C LEU A 400 -12.57 17.26 -9.84
N VAL A 401 -11.53 17.27 -8.99
CA VAL A 401 -10.79 18.49 -8.63
C VAL A 401 -10.08 19.10 -9.83
N GLN A 402 -9.35 18.31 -10.64
CA GLN A 402 -8.53 18.86 -11.74
C GLN A 402 -9.31 19.17 -13.02
N TYR A 403 -10.43 18.47 -13.27
CA TYR A 403 -11.15 18.51 -14.55
C TYR A 403 -12.64 18.81 -14.40
N GLY A 404 -13.26 18.49 -13.26
CA GLY A 404 -14.71 18.60 -13.03
C GLY A 404 -15.53 17.39 -13.47
N GLU A 405 -14.86 16.37 -14.01
CA GLU A 405 -15.44 15.09 -14.43
C GLU A 405 -14.44 13.96 -14.15
N VAL A 406 -14.94 12.75 -13.91
CA VAL A 406 -14.12 11.53 -13.88
C VAL A 406 -13.77 11.16 -15.31
N ARG A 407 -12.48 11.00 -15.62
CA ARG A 407 -11.99 10.85 -17.00
C ARG A 407 -11.59 9.43 -17.37
N GLU A 408 -11.21 8.61 -16.39
CA GLU A 408 -10.75 7.24 -16.58
C GLU A 408 -11.62 6.25 -15.81
N ASP A 409 -11.68 5.00 -16.26
CA ASP A 409 -12.27 3.88 -15.50
C ASP A 409 -11.31 3.41 -14.39
N TRP A 410 -11.08 4.29 -13.41
CA TRP A 410 -10.19 4.05 -12.28
C TRP A 410 -10.52 2.76 -11.53
N THR A 411 -11.81 2.44 -11.40
CA THR A 411 -12.30 1.23 -10.73
C THR A 411 -11.79 -0.05 -11.41
N ASN A 412 -11.72 -0.08 -12.73
CA ASN A 412 -11.19 -1.21 -13.47
C ASN A 412 -9.67 -1.19 -13.58
N LEU A 413 -9.06 -0.02 -13.77
CA LEU A 413 -7.60 0.15 -13.81
C LEU A 413 -6.94 -0.33 -12.51
N TYR A 414 -7.39 0.14 -11.35
CA TYR A 414 -6.85 -0.30 -10.06
C TYR A 414 -7.20 -1.74 -9.72
N ARG A 415 -8.39 -2.25 -10.10
CA ARG A 415 -8.72 -3.68 -9.97
C ARG A 415 -7.73 -4.57 -10.73
N GLN A 416 -7.34 -4.18 -11.95
CA GLN A 416 -6.35 -4.91 -12.74
C GLN A 416 -4.96 -4.81 -12.09
N GLN A 417 -4.55 -3.61 -11.67
CA GLN A 417 -3.27 -3.39 -11.00
C GLN A 417 -3.11 -4.18 -9.69
N MET A 418 -4.18 -4.28 -8.89
CA MET A 418 -4.16 -5.01 -7.60
C MET A 418 -4.52 -6.49 -7.71
N SER A 419 -4.87 -6.98 -8.91
CA SER A 419 -5.22 -8.39 -9.11
C SER A 419 -4.13 -9.40 -8.70
N PRO A 420 -2.81 -9.14 -8.84
CA PRO A 420 -1.78 -10.08 -8.40
C PRO A 420 -1.82 -10.32 -6.89
N ILE A 421 -2.05 -9.29 -6.08
CA ILE A 421 -2.07 -9.37 -4.60
C ILE A 421 -3.18 -10.33 -4.12
N ASN A 422 -4.26 -10.47 -4.89
CA ASN A 422 -5.40 -11.33 -4.54
C ASN A 422 -5.33 -12.72 -5.20
N THR A 423 -4.20 -13.06 -5.84
CA THR A 423 -4.01 -14.33 -6.56
C THR A 423 -3.27 -15.33 -5.68
N PRO A 424 -3.78 -16.55 -5.46
CA PRO A 424 -3.06 -17.57 -4.70
C PRO A 424 -1.76 -18.01 -5.38
N GLU A 425 -0.74 -18.32 -4.59
CA GLU A 425 0.61 -18.61 -5.05
C GLU A 425 0.91 -20.11 -5.24
N GLY A 426 1.85 -20.39 -6.16
CA GLY A 426 2.42 -21.72 -6.40
C GLY A 426 2.08 -22.31 -7.78
N SER A 427 2.99 -23.12 -8.32
CA SER A 427 2.87 -23.65 -9.69
C SER A 427 1.74 -24.66 -9.88
N LEU A 428 1.23 -25.22 -8.78
CA LEU A 428 0.18 -26.23 -8.75
C LEU A 428 -1.21 -25.66 -8.38
N VAL A 429 -1.36 -24.34 -8.22
CA VAL A 429 -2.67 -23.70 -7.99
C VAL A 429 -3.66 -24.09 -9.10
N GLY A 430 -4.81 -24.62 -8.70
CA GLY A 430 -5.87 -25.09 -9.60
C GLY A 430 -5.53 -26.33 -10.44
N LYS A 431 -4.38 -26.99 -10.22
CA LYS A 431 -4.03 -28.25 -10.86
C LYS A 431 -4.67 -29.43 -10.14
N GLN A 432 -4.85 -30.53 -10.84
CA GLN A 432 -5.24 -31.83 -10.26
C GLN A 432 -3.99 -32.71 -10.13
N PRO A 433 -3.90 -33.58 -9.10
CA PRO A 433 -2.84 -34.57 -9.00
C PRO A 433 -2.77 -35.47 -10.24
N PRO A 434 -1.59 -36.05 -10.56
CA PRO A 434 -1.47 -37.04 -11.62
C PRO A 434 -2.42 -38.22 -11.40
N VAL A 435 -2.96 -38.78 -12.49
CA VAL A 435 -3.87 -39.94 -12.41
C VAL A 435 -3.13 -41.22 -12.00
N ASN A 436 -1.86 -41.34 -12.38
CA ASN A 436 -0.97 -42.44 -12.02
C ASN A 436 0.39 -41.84 -11.59
N PRO A 437 0.52 -41.32 -10.36
CA PRO A 437 1.78 -40.77 -9.88
C PRO A 437 2.82 -41.87 -9.67
N GLU A 438 4.09 -41.54 -9.83
CA GLU A 438 5.18 -42.43 -9.39
C GLU A 438 5.10 -42.58 -7.85
N PRO A 439 5.24 -43.80 -7.29
CA PRO A 439 5.15 -44.00 -5.85
C PRO A 439 6.24 -43.23 -5.10
N ALA A 440 5.88 -42.66 -3.94
CA ALA A 440 6.84 -42.15 -2.98
C ALA A 440 7.76 -43.28 -2.47
N ARG A 441 8.97 -42.90 -2.06
CA ARG A 441 9.88 -43.72 -1.25
C ARG A 441 9.32 -43.91 0.17
N PRO A 442 9.88 -44.83 0.98
CA PRO A 442 9.46 -44.97 2.38
C PRO A 442 9.57 -43.63 3.15
N PRO A 443 8.61 -43.26 4.01
CA PRO A 443 8.63 -42.02 4.79
C PRO A 443 9.97 -41.75 5.51
N SER A 444 10.61 -42.79 6.03
CA SER A 444 11.93 -42.74 6.68
C SER A 444 13.04 -42.10 5.85
N ASP A 445 12.94 -42.15 4.51
CA ASP A 445 13.94 -41.57 3.62
C ASP A 445 13.91 -40.04 3.66
N TYR A 446 12.72 -39.46 3.91
CA TYR A 446 12.45 -38.02 3.93
C TYR A 446 12.51 -37.40 5.34
N VAL A 447 12.31 -38.19 6.40
CA VAL A 447 12.28 -37.70 7.80
C VAL A 447 13.65 -37.20 8.24
N GLY A 448 13.78 -35.90 8.56
CA GLY A 448 15.04 -35.31 8.97
C GLY A 448 14.97 -33.80 9.20
N VAL A 449 16.06 -33.22 9.69
CA VAL A 449 16.25 -31.77 9.74
C VAL A 449 17.05 -31.38 8.50
N TYR A 450 16.56 -30.41 7.74
CA TYR A 450 17.24 -29.83 6.59
C TYR A 450 17.59 -28.37 6.92
N ALA A 451 18.86 -28.04 6.98
CA ALA A 451 19.36 -26.72 7.32
C ALA A 451 19.30 -25.73 6.13
N ASN A 452 19.08 -24.46 6.46
CA ASN A 452 19.17 -23.30 5.56
C ASN A 452 19.47 -22.06 6.40
N ASP A 453 20.43 -21.23 5.99
CA ASP A 453 20.90 -20.09 6.79
C ASP A 453 19.89 -18.92 6.85
N TYR A 454 19.10 -18.74 5.80
CA TYR A 454 18.12 -17.64 5.71
C TYR A 454 16.79 -18.03 6.37
N TRP A 455 16.17 -19.13 5.92
CA TRP A 455 14.87 -19.58 6.41
C TRP A 455 14.94 -20.27 7.78
N GLY A 456 16.13 -20.70 8.21
CA GLY A 456 16.32 -21.61 9.34
C GLY A 456 16.03 -23.08 8.97
N PRO A 457 16.02 -24.00 9.94
CA PRO A 457 15.80 -25.42 9.66
C PRO A 457 14.36 -25.73 9.23
N ALA A 458 14.23 -26.57 8.21
CA ALA A 458 13.01 -27.28 7.86
C ALA A 458 13.07 -28.70 8.45
N THR A 459 12.16 -29.03 9.37
CA THR A 459 12.12 -30.36 10.00
C THR A 459 10.98 -31.17 9.43
N VAL A 460 11.29 -32.29 8.78
CA VAL A 460 10.32 -33.26 8.25
C VAL A 460 10.18 -34.41 9.24
N THR A 461 8.97 -34.66 9.72
CA THR A 461 8.61 -35.76 10.62
C THR A 461 7.57 -36.67 9.97
N GLU A 462 7.37 -37.86 10.55
CA GLU A 462 6.28 -38.77 10.17
C GLU A 462 5.29 -38.88 11.33
N HIS A 463 4.00 -38.74 11.05
CA HIS A 463 2.90 -38.95 11.99
C HIS A 463 1.80 -39.76 11.29
N ASP A 464 1.39 -40.90 11.87
CA ASP A 464 0.37 -41.81 11.31
C ASP A 464 0.57 -42.19 9.82
N GLY A 465 1.83 -42.29 9.36
CA GLY A 465 2.17 -42.61 7.97
C GLY A 465 2.09 -41.44 7.00
N GLN A 466 1.88 -40.21 7.48
CA GLN A 466 1.94 -38.97 6.72
C GLN A 466 3.19 -38.17 7.10
N LEU A 467 3.77 -37.47 6.13
CA LEU A 467 4.90 -36.57 6.39
C LEU A 467 4.37 -35.19 6.81
N GLN A 468 5.06 -34.54 7.74
CA GLN A 468 4.77 -33.18 8.18
C GLN A 468 6.05 -32.34 8.15
N LEU A 469 5.96 -31.16 7.54
CA LEU A 469 7.01 -30.15 7.49
C LEU A 469 6.81 -29.15 8.63
N SER A 470 7.84 -28.88 9.44
CA SER A 470 7.85 -27.87 10.50
C SER A 470 8.92 -26.80 10.23
N MET A 471 8.56 -25.51 10.34
CA MET A 471 9.44 -24.38 10.04
C MET A 471 9.25 -23.18 10.99
N GLY A 472 10.27 -22.32 11.07
CA GLY A 472 10.23 -21.06 11.81
C GLY A 472 10.29 -21.20 13.34
N PRO A 473 10.49 -20.10 14.08
CA PRO A 473 10.66 -20.13 15.54
C PRO A 473 9.39 -20.51 16.29
N LYS A 474 8.21 -20.39 15.66
CA LYS A 474 6.92 -20.84 16.19
C LYS A 474 6.58 -22.30 15.85
N ASN A 475 7.50 -23.02 15.19
CA ASN A 475 7.33 -24.40 14.71
C ASN A 475 6.01 -24.59 13.94
N GLN A 476 5.80 -23.79 12.89
CA GLN A 476 4.62 -23.87 12.04
C GLN A 476 4.64 -25.18 11.26
N THR A 477 3.54 -25.94 11.36
CA THR A 477 3.41 -27.29 10.80
C THR A 477 2.56 -27.31 9.54
N PHE A 478 3.03 -28.00 8.50
CA PHE A 478 2.34 -28.18 7.22
C PHE A 478 2.31 -29.68 6.88
N ASP A 479 1.13 -30.24 6.68
CA ASP A 479 0.98 -31.64 6.27
C ASP A 479 1.36 -31.79 4.79
N LEU A 480 2.26 -32.72 4.49
CA LEU A 480 2.78 -32.96 3.15
C LEU A 480 1.93 -34.01 2.43
N THR A 481 1.17 -33.58 1.43
CA THR A 481 0.37 -34.47 0.57
C THR A 481 1.22 -34.98 -0.59
N HIS A 482 1.26 -36.29 -0.83
CA HIS A 482 2.00 -36.84 -1.97
C HIS A 482 1.43 -36.36 -3.31
N TRP A 483 2.31 -36.01 -4.26
CA TRP A 483 1.92 -35.53 -5.58
C TRP A 483 2.45 -36.43 -6.70
N ASP A 484 3.77 -36.64 -6.78
CA ASP A 484 4.40 -37.45 -7.82
C ASP A 484 5.85 -37.80 -7.45
N GLY A 485 6.19 -39.09 -7.35
CA GLY A 485 7.52 -39.55 -6.95
C GLY A 485 7.96 -38.94 -5.61
N ASP A 486 9.10 -38.25 -5.63
CA ASP A 486 9.66 -37.50 -4.49
C ASP A 486 9.10 -36.07 -4.33
N THR A 487 8.00 -35.74 -5.01
CA THR A 487 7.30 -34.45 -4.88
C THR A 487 6.06 -34.59 -4.00
N PHE A 488 5.98 -33.71 -3.00
CA PHE A 488 4.83 -33.50 -2.13
C PHE A 488 4.33 -32.07 -2.28
N THR A 489 3.14 -31.77 -1.75
CA THR A 489 2.59 -30.42 -1.68
C THR A 489 2.10 -30.07 -0.29
N PHE A 490 2.07 -28.78 0.01
CA PHE A 490 1.47 -28.24 1.23
C PHE A 490 0.72 -26.93 0.95
N PRO A 491 -0.41 -26.68 1.63
CA PRO A 491 -1.15 -25.43 1.51
C PRO A 491 -0.45 -24.29 2.27
N LEU A 492 -0.65 -23.07 1.80
CA LEU A 492 -0.26 -21.84 2.48
C LEU A 492 -1.47 -20.91 2.66
N SER A 493 -1.47 -20.13 3.74
CA SER A 493 -2.53 -19.20 4.11
C SER A 493 -1.97 -18.10 5.03
N THR A 494 -1.01 -17.33 4.52
CA THR A 494 -0.32 -16.25 5.22
C THR A 494 -0.63 -14.89 4.57
N GLU A 495 0.01 -13.80 5.01
CA GLU A 495 -0.15 -12.49 4.34
C GLU A 495 0.42 -12.52 2.92
N ASN A 496 1.59 -13.14 2.73
CA ASN A 496 2.26 -13.23 1.43
C ASN A 496 1.88 -14.49 0.62
N ALA A 497 0.97 -15.32 1.13
CA ALA A 497 0.44 -16.49 0.42
C ALA A 497 -1.02 -16.75 0.78
N LEU A 498 -1.93 -16.07 0.08
CA LEU A 498 -3.37 -16.06 0.41
C LEU A 498 -4.05 -17.43 0.35
N PRO A 499 -5.21 -17.61 1.03
CA PRO A 499 -5.94 -18.87 1.06
C PRO A 499 -6.17 -19.49 -0.33
N GLY A 500 -5.74 -20.75 -0.48
CA GLY A 500 -5.74 -21.47 -1.76
C GLY A 500 -4.36 -21.57 -2.41
N SER A 501 -3.34 -20.93 -1.83
CA SER A 501 -1.94 -21.09 -2.23
C SER A 501 -1.46 -22.52 -1.93
N ILE A 502 -0.63 -23.08 -2.80
CA ILE A 502 -0.12 -24.45 -2.67
C ILE A 502 1.33 -24.53 -3.17
N SER A 503 2.24 -24.89 -2.27
CA SER A 503 3.66 -25.04 -2.59
C SER A 503 4.04 -26.51 -2.79
N LYS A 504 5.15 -26.75 -3.49
CA LYS A 504 5.78 -28.06 -3.59
C LYS A 504 6.91 -28.20 -2.58
N ALA A 505 7.03 -29.39 -2.01
CA ALA A 505 8.22 -29.90 -1.35
C ALA A 505 8.80 -31.02 -2.21
N THR A 506 9.96 -30.78 -2.83
CA THR A 506 10.64 -31.74 -3.71
C THR A 506 11.89 -32.26 -3.03
N PHE A 507 11.98 -33.56 -2.81
CA PHE A 507 13.15 -34.20 -2.20
C PHE A 507 14.12 -34.72 -3.27
N ALA A 508 15.43 -34.55 -3.07
CA ALA A 508 16.46 -35.07 -3.97
C ALA A 508 17.75 -35.39 -3.19
N GLY A 509 17.99 -36.68 -2.94
CA GLY A 509 19.08 -37.13 -2.07
C GLY A 509 18.94 -36.53 -0.67
N ASP A 510 19.99 -35.81 -0.24
CA ASP A 510 20.05 -35.09 1.04
C ASP A 510 19.49 -33.65 0.98
N THR A 511 18.77 -33.30 -0.09
CA THR A 511 18.17 -31.95 -0.25
C THR A 511 16.65 -31.97 -0.27
N LEU A 512 16.07 -30.89 0.23
CA LEU A 512 14.66 -30.55 0.19
C LEU A 512 14.53 -29.17 -0.45
N ASN A 513 13.85 -29.07 -1.59
CA ASN A 513 13.51 -27.80 -2.22
C ASN A 513 12.04 -27.46 -1.94
N LEU A 514 11.79 -26.26 -1.40
CA LEU A 514 10.46 -25.73 -1.13
C LEU A 514 10.15 -24.57 -2.10
N GLU A 515 9.19 -24.77 -3.01
CA GLU A 515 8.97 -23.86 -4.15
C GLU A 515 8.69 -22.41 -3.74
N TYR A 516 7.86 -22.20 -2.71
CA TYR A 516 7.45 -20.87 -2.24
C TYR A 516 8.65 -20.08 -1.67
N PHE A 517 9.59 -20.79 -1.06
CA PHE A 517 10.77 -20.20 -0.43
C PHE A 517 11.95 -20.04 -1.41
N ASP A 518 11.79 -20.37 -2.70
CA ASP A 518 12.85 -20.33 -3.72
C ASP A 518 12.85 -19.10 -4.65
N SER A 519 12.02 -18.09 -4.39
CA SER A 519 11.98 -16.84 -5.18
C SER A 519 13.37 -16.24 -5.39
N ASN A 520 14.14 -16.10 -4.31
CA ASN A 520 15.52 -15.60 -4.29
C ASN A 520 16.60 -16.71 -4.42
N LYS A 521 16.24 -17.90 -4.90
CA LYS A 521 17.12 -19.09 -5.01
C LYS A 521 17.65 -19.63 -3.67
N LEU A 522 16.92 -19.35 -2.60
CA LEU A 522 17.23 -19.77 -1.22
C LEU A 522 16.31 -20.89 -0.72
N GLY A 523 15.45 -21.48 -1.57
CA GLY A 523 14.43 -22.45 -1.14
C GLY A 523 14.95 -23.88 -1.03
N THR A 524 16.27 -24.10 -1.18
CA THR A 524 16.91 -25.41 -1.02
C THR A 524 17.51 -25.54 0.37
N PHE A 525 17.14 -26.60 1.06
CA PHE A 525 17.57 -26.97 2.41
C PHE A 525 18.38 -28.27 2.30
N THR A 526 19.41 -28.45 3.15
CA THR A 526 20.34 -29.60 3.09
C THR A 526 20.42 -30.30 4.45
N ARG A 527 20.39 -31.63 4.45
CA ARG A 527 20.38 -32.50 5.64
C ARG A 527 21.71 -32.57 6.39
#